data_AF-A0A6J4TJ92-F1
#
_entry.id   AF-A0A6J4TJ92-F1
#
_cell.length_a   1.000
_cell.length_b   1.000
_cell.length_c   1.000
_cell.angle_alpha   90.00
_cell.angle_beta   90.00
_cell.angle_gamma   90.00
#
_symmetry.space_group_name_H-M   'P 1'
#
loop_
_entity.id
_entity.type
_entity.pdbx_description
1 polymer ?
#
loop_
_entity_poly.entity_id
_entity_poly.type
_entity_poly.pdbx_seq_one_letter_code
_entity_poly.pdbx_strand_id
1 'polypeptide(L)'
;MPAEVAGADALTSIFGEWPSFHDAEVLRMRLDRGGPRTRAHVEADVHVFAMTSEVDEAGFSVLRDHTLVTLRFDGIAELELGGFNDQNALFALELEDITDRQLDVLRWSIRFDSSHGVGATFLCEDVSVLAAGADTPEPLPGSPTGTQSPPRPGPYEPDG
;
A
#
# COMPACT_ATOMS: atom_id res chain seq x y z
N MET A 1 -12.67 3.34 4.69
CA MET A 1 -12.17 3.61 6.06
C MET A 1 -11.04 4.64 5.97
N PRO A 2 -11.20 5.88 6.49
CA PRO A 2 -10.02 6.73 6.72
C PRO A 2 -10.05 7.62 7.98
N ALA A 3 -11.11 7.61 8.80
CA ALA A 3 -11.23 8.57 9.91
C ALA A 3 -10.19 8.36 11.03
N GLU A 4 -9.62 7.15 11.12
CA GLU A 4 -8.78 6.74 12.25
C GLU A 4 -7.29 6.65 11.89
N VAL A 5 -6.93 6.80 10.61
CA VAL A 5 -5.53 6.81 10.17
C VAL A 5 -5.02 8.26 10.20
N ALA A 6 -4.02 8.52 11.05
CA ALA A 6 -3.44 9.85 11.16
C ALA A 6 -2.76 10.26 9.83
N GLY A 7 -3.03 11.47 9.34
CA GLY A 7 -2.45 11.97 8.07
C GLY A 7 -3.12 11.43 6.81
N ALA A 8 -4.27 10.73 6.92
CA ALA A 8 -4.98 10.20 5.76
C ALA A 8 -5.40 11.27 4.74
N ASP A 9 -5.57 12.50 5.18
CA ASP A 9 -5.86 13.67 4.34
C ASP A 9 -4.78 13.93 3.28
N ALA A 10 -3.53 13.56 3.54
CA ALA A 10 -2.45 13.67 2.57
C ALA A 10 -2.69 12.79 1.33
N LEU A 11 -3.32 11.63 1.49
CA LEU A 11 -3.69 10.74 0.39
C LEU A 11 -5.03 11.10 -0.21
N THR A 12 -6.05 11.32 0.61
CA THR A 12 -7.40 11.58 0.11
C THR A 12 -7.49 12.93 -0.61
N SER A 13 -6.60 13.88 -0.33
CA SER A 13 -6.48 15.13 -1.10
C SER A 13 -5.93 14.91 -2.52
N ILE A 14 -5.16 13.84 -2.74
CA ILE A 14 -4.60 13.48 -4.05
C ILE A 14 -5.59 12.60 -4.82
N PHE A 15 -6.08 11.54 -4.18
CA PHE A 15 -6.89 10.50 -4.83
C PHE A 15 -8.40 10.73 -4.73
N GLY A 16 -8.86 11.73 -3.97
CA GLY A 16 -10.27 11.98 -3.67
C GLY A 16 -10.87 11.04 -2.61
N GLU A 17 -10.29 9.86 -2.45
CA GLU A 17 -10.64 8.87 -1.42
C GLU A 17 -9.39 8.11 -0.94
N TRP A 18 -9.57 7.20 0.02
CA TRP A 18 -8.48 6.33 0.45
C TRP A 18 -8.17 5.32 -0.66
N PRO A 19 -6.94 5.25 -1.18
CA PRO A 19 -6.63 4.37 -2.30
C PRO A 19 -6.74 2.90 -1.88
N SER A 20 -7.09 2.03 -2.83
CA SER A 20 -7.18 0.58 -2.60
C SER A 20 -5.81 -0.10 -2.48
N PHE A 21 -4.74 0.57 -2.91
CA PHE A 21 -3.39 0.01 -3.06
C PHE A 21 -3.33 -1.22 -4.00
N HIS A 22 -4.31 -1.36 -4.88
CA HIS A 22 -4.28 -2.39 -5.92
C HIS A 22 -3.12 -2.12 -6.88
N ASP A 23 -2.29 -3.14 -7.13
CA ASP A 23 -1.04 -3.06 -7.91
C ASP A 23 -0.02 -2.04 -7.39
N ALA A 24 -0.16 -1.60 -6.14
CA ALA A 24 0.84 -0.77 -5.51
C ALA A 24 2.16 -1.54 -5.33
N GLU A 25 3.28 -0.81 -5.39
CA GLU A 25 4.60 -1.40 -5.26
C GLU A 25 5.29 -0.96 -3.96
N VAL A 26 5.73 -1.92 -3.15
CA VAL A 26 6.49 -1.64 -1.92
C VAL A 26 7.96 -1.47 -2.26
N LEU A 27 8.45 -0.23 -2.24
CA LEU A 27 9.83 0.10 -2.57
C LEU A 27 10.78 -0.11 -1.40
N ARG A 28 10.29 0.05 -0.16
CA ARG A 28 11.09 -0.13 1.04
C ARG A 28 10.25 -0.54 2.23
N MET A 29 10.80 -1.40 3.07
CA MET A 29 10.33 -1.62 4.43
C MET A 29 11.46 -1.36 5.43
N ARG A 30 11.20 -0.57 6.48
CA ARG A 30 12.13 -0.30 7.57
C ARG A 30 11.54 -0.86 8.85
N LEU A 31 12.30 -1.73 9.52
CA LEU A 31 11.93 -2.30 10.81
C LEU A 31 12.81 -1.65 11.87
N ASP A 32 12.19 -1.00 12.85
CA ASP A 32 12.90 -0.40 13.96
C ASP A 32 12.29 -0.89 15.28
N ARG A 33 13.15 -1.37 16.18
CA ARG A 33 12.79 -1.87 17.51
C ARG A 33 12.24 -0.76 18.43
N GLY A 34 12.48 0.49 18.09
CA GLY A 34 12.32 1.62 18.98
C GLY A 34 13.44 1.74 20.02
N GLY A 35 13.36 2.79 20.82
CA GLY A 35 14.27 3.10 21.91
C GLY A 35 13.57 3.13 23.26
N PRO A 36 14.23 3.62 24.33
CA PRO A 36 13.65 3.65 25.68
C PRO A 36 12.33 4.44 25.82
N ARG A 37 11.97 5.24 24.82
CA ARG A 37 10.77 6.09 24.80
C ARG A 37 9.89 5.89 23.55
N THR A 38 10.24 4.95 22.68
CA THR A 38 9.50 4.71 21.44
C THR A 38 9.25 3.21 21.28
N ARG A 39 8.12 2.86 20.66
CA ARG A 39 7.74 1.47 20.42
C ARG A 39 8.41 0.93 19.15
N ALA A 40 8.39 -0.38 19.01
CA ALA A 40 8.73 -1.02 17.75
C ALA A 40 7.76 -0.56 16.66
N HIS A 41 8.27 -0.28 15.47
CA HIS A 41 7.48 0.22 14.35
C HIS A 41 8.02 -0.29 13.02
N VAL A 42 7.12 -0.31 12.03
CA VAL A 42 7.43 -0.57 10.63
C VAL A 42 7.09 0.68 9.83
N GLU A 43 7.99 1.07 8.93
CA GLU A 43 7.69 2.06 7.90
C GLU A 43 7.76 1.40 6.52
N ALA A 44 6.78 1.67 5.67
CA ALA A 44 6.73 1.19 4.30
C ALA A 44 6.66 2.37 3.34
N ASP A 45 7.58 2.43 2.37
CA ASP A 45 7.48 3.34 1.24
C ASP A 45 6.77 2.58 0.11
N VAL A 46 5.59 3.05 -0.28
CA VAL A 46 4.70 2.40 -1.24
C VAL A 46 4.41 3.37 -2.38
N HIS A 47 4.71 2.94 -3.61
CA HIS A 47 4.30 3.64 -4.81
C HIS A 47 2.86 3.25 -5.17
N VAL A 48 1.98 4.25 -5.23
CA VAL A 48 0.55 4.10 -5.46
C VAL A 48 0.13 5.02 -6.61
N PHE A 49 -0.86 4.59 -7.39
CA PHE A 49 -1.42 5.35 -8.50
C PHE A 49 -2.93 5.13 -8.58
N ALA A 50 -3.62 6.07 -9.23
CA ALA A 50 -5.03 5.95 -9.56
C ALA A 50 -5.19 5.12 -10.84
N MET A 51 -5.91 4.00 -10.75
CA MET A 51 -6.37 3.28 -11.94
C MET A 51 -7.52 4.04 -12.57
N THR A 52 -7.45 4.28 -13.88
CA THR A 52 -8.55 4.88 -14.62
C THR A 52 -9.18 3.87 -15.57
N SER A 53 -10.42 4.12 -15.98
CA SER A 53 -11.09 3.38 -17.05
C SER A 53 -10.66 3.84 -18.44
N GLU A 54 -9.80 4.85 -18.54
CA GLU A 54 -9.24 5.33 -19.79
C GLU A 54 -8.15 4.37 -20.26
N VAL A 55 -8.15 4.07 -21.56
CA VAL A 55 -7.09 3.31 -22.20
C VAL A 55 -6.33 4.21 -23.18
N ASP A 56 -5.03 4.04 -23.27
CA ASP A 56 -4.19 4.75 -24.23
C ASP A 56 -4.39 4.21 -25.66
N GLU A 57 -3.73 4.85 -26.64
CA GLU A 57 -3.80 4.44 -28.05
C GLU A 57 -3.27 3.01 -28.30
N ALA A 58 -2.51 2.45 -27.37
CA ALA A 58 -1.97 1.09 -27.42
C ALA A 58 -2.85 0.07 -26.66
N GLY A 59 -3.93 0.51 -26.01
CA GLY A 59 -4.88 -0.33 -25.30
C GLY A 59 -4.53 -0.64 -23.83
N PHE A 60 -3.60 0.11 -23.23
CA PHE A 60 -3.23 -0.03 -21.81
C PHE A 60 -3.99 0.97 -20.95
N SER A 61 -4.34 0.58 -19.72
CA SER A 61 -5.00 1.48 -18.77
C SER A 61 -4.09 2.66 -18.44
N VAL A 62 -4.63 3.87 -18.53
CA VAL A 62 -3.92 5.10 -18.15
C VAL A 62 -3.87 5.18 -16.62
N LEU A 63 -2.66 5.22 -16.07
CA LEU A 63 -2.43 5.44 -14.64
C LEU A 63 -2.24 6.93 -14.38
N ARG A 64 -2.79 7.43 -13.27
CA ARG A 64 -2.67 8.83 -12.85
C ARG A 64 -2.19 8.93 -11.40
N ASP A 65 -1.81 10.14 -11.00
CA ASP A 65 -1.54 10.49 -9.60
C ASP A 65 -0.49 9.58 -8.93
N HIS A 66 0.57 9.25 -9.67
CA HIS A 66 1.73 8.52 -9.16
C HIS A 66 2.30 9.20 -7.91
N THR A 67 2.17 8.51 -6.79
CA THR A 67 2.44 9.05 -5.46
C THR A 67 3.27 8.07 -4.67
N LEU A 68 4.38 8.55 -4.11
CA LEU A 68 5.16 7.82 -3.14
C LEU A 68 4.61 8.14 -1.75
N VAL A 69 4.19 7.09 -1.05
CA VAL A 69 3.56 7.17 0.27
C VAL A 69 4.47 6.51 1.28
N THR A 70 4.78 7.20 2.38
CA THR A 70 5.40 6.56 3.55
C THR A 70 4.34 6.31 4.61
N LEU A 71 4.01 5.04 4.81
CA LEU A 71 3.14 4.58 5.88
C LEU A 71 3.97 4.16 7.08
N ARG A 72 3.47 4.44 8.28
CA ARG A 72 4.08 4.03 9.55
C ARG A 72 3.07 3.31 10.42
N PHE A 73 3.52 2.20 11.00
CA PHE A 73 2.76 1.33 11.88
C PHE A 73 3.51 1.23 13.21
N ASP A 74 2.89 1.69 14.31
CA ASP A 74 3.52 1.72 15.63
C ASP A 74 2.94 0.65 16.56
N GLY A 75 3.78 0.10 17.46
CA GLY A 75 3.36 -0.90 18.44
C GLY A 75 3.17 -2.28 17.81
N ILE A 76 4.18 -2.74 17.07
CA ILE A 76 4.11 -3.97 16.27
C ILE A 76 4.09 -5.23 17.13
N ALA A 77 3.19 -6.16 16.80
CA ALA A 77 3.16 -7.54 17.29
C ALA A 77 2.97 -8.53 16.14
N GLU A 78 3.43 -9.77 16.33
CA GLU A 78 3.20 -10.89 15.40
C GLU A 78 3.65 -10.63 13.95
N LEU A 79 4.80 -9.97 13.79
CA LEU A 79 5.34 -9.66 12.46
C LEU A 79 5.82 -10.91 11.73
N GLU A 80 5.15 -11.22 10.63
CA GLU A 80 5.64 -12.10 9.58
C GLU A 80 5.94 -11.26 8.34
N LEU A 81 7.13 -11.42 7.77
CA LEU A 81 7.58 -10.72 6.58
C LEU A 81 8.44 -11.67 5.74
N GLY A 82 8.16 -11.73 4.45
CA GLY A 82 8.89 -12.59 3.53
C GLY A 82 8.73 -12.17 2.08
N GLY A 83 9.51 -12.80 1.20
CA GLY A 83 9.36 -12.65 -0.25
C GLY A 83 9.95 -11.38 -0.86
N PHE A 84 10.45 -10.42 -0.06
CA PHE A 84 11.02 -9.16 -0.56
C PHE A 84 12.12 -9.43 -1.61
N ASN A 85 11.92 -8.93 -2.83
CA ASN A 85 12.82 -9.13 -3.96
C ASN A 85 12.88 -7.88 -4.87
N ASP A 86 13.21 -8.08 -6.13
CA ASP A 86 13.37 -7.05 -7.18
C ASP A 86 12.06 -6.43 -7.68
N GLN A 87 10.90 -7.01 -7.38
CA GLN A 87 9.59 -6.45 -7.70
C GLN A 87 8.55 -6.82 -6.63
N ASN A 88 8.02 -5.82 -5.92
CA ASN A 88 7.22 -6.03 -4.71
C ASN A 88 5.78 -5.53 -4.89
N ALA A 89 5.02 -6.19 -5.77
CA ALA A 89 3.67 -5.80 -6.15
C ALA A 89 2.61 -6.41 -5.23
N LEU A 90 1.62 -5.61 -4.85
CA LEU A 90 0.50 -6.01 -3.99
C LEU A 90 -0.78 -6.25 -4.81
N PHE A 91 -1.57 -7.25 -4.40
CA PHE A 91 -2.99 -7.29 -4.74
C PHE A 91 -3.76 -6.21 -3.97
N ALA A 92 -3.43 -6.03 -2.70
CA ALA A 92 -4.00 -5.01 -1.82
C ALA A 92 -3.11 -4.74 -0.60
N LEU A 93 -3.33 -3.58 0.03
CA LEU A 93 -2.91 -3.30 1.39
C LEU A 93 -4.15 -3.18 2.27
N GLU A 94 -4.34 -4.16 3.16
CA GLU A 94 -5.53 -4.25 4.01
C GLU A 94 -5.22 -3.75 5.42
N LEU A 95 -6.06 -2.83 5.89
CA LEU A 95 -6.06 -2.29 7.24
C LEU A 95 -7.41 -2.67 7.87
N GLU A 96 -7.42 -3.68 8.73
CA GLU A 96 -8.62 -4.10 9.47
C GLU A 96 -8.59 -3.53 10.88
N ASP A 97 -9.63 -2.79 11.27
CA ASP A 97 -9.85 -2.39 12.66
C ASP A 97 -10.34 -3.61 13.46
N ILE A 98 -9.58 -3.94 14.51
CA ILE A 98 -9.79 -5.09 15.39
C ILE A 98 -9.99 -4.67 16.85
N THR A 99 -10.30 -3.39 17.11
CA THR A 99 -10.49 -2.84 18.45
C THR A 99 -11.53 -3.62 19.27
N ASP A 100 -12.56 -4.18 18.61
CA ASP A 100 -13.59 -5.01 19.25
C ASP A 100 -13.11 -6.40 19.71
N ARG A 101 -11.90 -6.85 19.31
CA ARG A 101 -11.36 -8.19 19.64
C ARG A 101 -10.78 -8.30 21.05
N GLN A 102 -10.95 -7.29 21.91
CA GLN A 102 -10.46 -7.26 23.31
C GLN A 102 -8.94 -7.48 23.45
N LEU A 103 -8.16 -6.99 22.49
CA LEU A 103 -6.70 -6.99 22.55
C LEU A 103 -6.27 -5.67 23.22
N ASP A 104 -5.59 -5.73 24.38
CA ASP A 104 -5.32 -4.60 25.29
C ASP A 104 -5.02 -3.24 24.60
N VAL A 105 -4.10 -3.24 23.63
CA VAL A 105 -3.62 -2.02 22.94
C VAL A 105 -3.63 -2.12 21.41
N LEU A 106 -3.76 -3.32 20.85
CA LEU A 106 -3.68 -3.55 19.41
C LEU A 106 -5.03 -3.22 18.77
N ARG A 107 -5.02 -2.35 17.76
CA ARG A 107 -6.23 -1.87 17.09
C ARG A 107 -6.30 -2.27 15.64
N TRP A 108 -5.17 -2.63 15.04
CA TRP A 108 -5.11 -2.90 13.60
C TRP A 108 -4.52 -4.27 13.32
N SER A 109 -5.13 -4.99 12.38
CA SER A 109 -4.53 -6.11 11.66
C SER A 109 -4.15 -5.63 10.26
N ILE A 110 -2.86 -5.73 9.93
CA ILE A 110 -2.29 -5.24 8.69
C ILE A 110 -1.89 -6.42 7.82
N ARG A 111 -2.27 -6.37 6.54
CA ARG A 111 -1.87 -7.36 5.53
C ARG A 111 -1.40 -6.66 4.27
N PHE A 112 -0.14 -6.89 3.92
CA PHE A 112 0.41 -6.64 2.59
C PHE A 112 0.16 -7.89 1.75
N ASP A 113 -0.94 -7.89 1.00
CA ASP A 113 -1.34 -9.06 0.21
C ASP A 113 -0.51 -9.13 -1.06
N SER A 114 0.50 -10.00 -1.05
CA SER A 114 1.49 -10.09 -2.12
C SER A 114 0.90 -10.68 -3.39
N SER A 115 1.04 -9.96 -4.51
CA SER A 115 0.90 -10.51 -5.86
C SER A 115 2.24 -11.07 -6.35
N HIS A 116 3.31 -10.33 -6.08
CA HIS A 116 4.69 -10.76 -6.32
C HIS A 116 5.65 -10.12 -5.31
N GLY A 117 6.68 -10.85 -4.92
CA GLY A 117 7.71 -10.34 -4.02
C GLY A 117 7.24 -10.27 -2.56
N VAL A 118 7.36 -9.09 -1.94
CA VAL A 118 7.10 -8.94 -0.50
C VAL A 118 5.64 -9.21 -0.13
N GLY A 119 5.46 -9.92 0.96
CA GLY A 119 4.23 -10.01 1.72
C GLY A 119 4.53 -9.85 3.21
N ALA A 120 3.57 -9.30 3.94
CA ALA A 120 3.70 -9.11 5.38
C ALA A 120 2.34 -9.16 6.09
N THR A 121 2.33 -9.70 7.30
CA THR A 121 1.20 -9.64 8.22
C THR A 121 1.68 -9.26 9.60
N PHE A 122 0.96 -8.37 10.28
CA PHE A 122 1.26 -8.00 11.66
C PHE A 122 0.07 -7.29 12.30
N LEU A 123 0.12 -7.19 13.62
CA LEU A 123 -0.78 -6.36 14.41
C LEU A 123 -0.07 -5.05 14.80
N CYS A 124 -0.81 -3.95 14.91
CA CYS A 124 -0.26 -2.69 15.41
C CYS A 124 -1.26 -1.87 16.25
N GLU A 125 -0.72 -0.94 17.03
CA GLU A 125 -1.50 -0.01 17.85
C GLU A 125 -2.01 1.14 17.00
N ASP A 126 -1.17 1.74 16.17
CA ASP A 126 -1.48 2.94 15.36
C ASP A 126 -1.04 2.78 13.91
N VAL A 127 -1.75 3.48 13.01
CA VAL A 127 -1.36 3.65 11.60
C VAL A 127 -1.32 5.14 11.28
N SER A 128 -0.28 5.57 10.56
CA SER A 128 -0.14 6.95 10.12
C SER A 128 0.49 7.06 8.73
N VAL A 129 0.10 8.11 8.01
CA VAL A 129 0.76 8.57 6.79
C VAL A 129 1.78 9.63 7.19
N LEU A 130 3.07 9.34 6.99
CA LEU A 130 4.15 10.28 7.30
C LEU A 130 4.39 11.27 6.16
N ALA A 131 4.24 10.79 4.92
CA ALA A 131 4.44 11.59 3.72
C ALA A 131 3.62 11.00 2.58
N ALA A 132 3.09 11.87 1.73
CA ALA A 132 2.55 11.55 0.42
C ALA A 132 2.96 12.67 -0.53
N GLY A 133 3.57 12.31 -1.65
CA GLY A 133 4.02 13.28 -2.65
C GLY A 133 4.23 12.64 -3.99
N ALA A 134 4.26 13.47 -5.04
CA ALA A 134 4.46 13.00 -6.41
C ALA A 134 5.71 12.11 -6.48
N ASP A 135 5.52 10.86 -6.88
CA ASP A 135 6.64 10.03 -7.31
C ASP A 135 6.91 10.45 -8.74
N THR A 136 8.03 11.13 -8.96
CA THR A 136 8.47 11.39 -10.32
C THR A 136 9.40 10.23 -10.64
N PRO A 137 8.93 9.15 -11.31
CA PRO A 137 9.87 8.19 -11.83
C PRO A 137 10.75 8.97 -12.79
N GLU A 138 12.05 9.10 -12.48
CA GLU A 138 13.01 9.49 -13.50
C GLU A 138 12.84 8.43 -14.61
N PRO A 139 12.36 8.80 -15.82
CA PRO A 139 12.02 7.80 -16.80
C PRO A 139 13.30 7.05 -17.15
N LEU A 140 13.35 5.76 -16.80
CA LEU A 140 14.42 4.88 -17.27
C LEU A 140 14.43 4.99 -18.80
N PRO A 141 15.58 5.30 -19.44
CA PRO A 141 15.63 5.44 -20.88
C PRO A 141 15.23 4.11 -21.53
N GLY A 142 14.03 4.08 -22.12
CA GLY A 142 13.47 2.93 -22.82
C GLY A 142 12.38 2.13 -22.08
N SER A 143 11.99 2.51 -20.85
CA SER A 143 10.83 1.88 -20.21
C SER A 143 9.53 2.49 -20.74
N PRO A 144 8.54 1.69 -21.18
CA PRO A 144 7.20 2.20 -21.44
C PRO A 144 6.64 2.75 -20.13
N THR A 145 6.29 4.02 -20.13
CA THR A 145 5.70 4.74 -18.99
C THR A 145 4.54 3.91 -18.42
N GLY A 146 4.65 3.50 -17.14
CA GLY A 146 3.56 3.05 -16.28
C GLY A 146 2.38 2.34 -16.96
N THR A 147 2.62 1.29 -17.74
CA THR A 147 1.55 0.55 -18.43
C THR A 147 1.41 -0.81 -17.80
N GLN A 148 0.26 -1.03 -17.15
CA GLN A 148 -0.16 -2.36 -16.74
C GLN A 148 -0.88 -3.03 -17.92
N SER A 149 -0.62 -4.31 -18.15
CA SER A 149 -1.35 -5.08 -19.16
C SER A 149 -2.85 -5.09 -18.82
N PRO A 150 -3.76 -4.91 -19.81
CA PRO A 150 -5.18 -4.98 -19.54
C PRO A 150 -5.55 -6.35 -18.96
N PRO A 151 -6.58 -6.44 -18.10
CA PRO A 151 -7.11 -7.71 -17.65
C PRO A 151 -7.45 -8.56 -18.89
N ARG A 152 -7.07 -9.86 -18.87
CA ARG A 152 -7.38 -10.76 -19.99
C ARG A 152 -8.90 -10.73 -20.22
N PRO A 153 -9.38 -10.61 -21.47
CA PRO A 153 -10.80 -10.76 -21.75
C PRO A 153 -11.22 -12.20 -21.42
N GLY A 154 -11.79 -12.38 -20.24
CA GLY A 154 -12.48 -13.57 -19.79
C GLY A 154 -13.84 -13.16 -19.25
N PRO A 155 -14.88 -13.99 -19.38
CA PRO A 155 -16.17 -13.68 -18.80
C PRO A 155 -16.02 -13.61 -17.28
N TYR A 156 -16.24 -12.42 -16.71
CA TYR A 156 -16.52 -12.28 -15.29
C TYR A 156 -17.89 -12.93 -15.04
N GLU A 157 -17.89 -14.16 -14.55
CA GLU A 157 -19.06 -14.77 -13.93
C GLU A 157 -18.98 -14.48 -12.42
N PRO A 158 -19.87 -13.64 -11.85
CA PRO A 158 -19.95 -13.53 -10.41
C PRO A 158 -20.45 -14.86 -9.85
N ASP A 159 -19.70 -15.45 -8.92
CA ASP A 159 -20.15 -16.62 -8.17
C ASP A 159 -21.48 -16.28 -7.48
N GLY A 160 -22.51 -17.08 -7.78
CA GLY A 160 -23.85 -16.99 -7.22
C GLY A 160 -24.01 -17.72 -5.89
#